data_AF-A0A6A2YF36-F1
#
_entry.id   AF-A0A6A2YF36-F1
#
_cell.length_a   1.000
_cell.length_b   1.000
_cell.length_c   1.000
_cell.angle_alpha   90.00
_cell.angle_beta   90.00
_cell.angle_gamma   90.00
#
_symmetry.space_group_name_H-M   'P 1'
#
loop_
_entity.id
_entity.type
_entity.pdbx_description
1 polymer ?
#
loop_
_entity_poly.entity_id
_entity_poly.type
_entity_poly.pdbx_seq_one_letter_code
_entity_poly.pdbx_strand_id
1 'polypeptide(L)'
;MASKLSKLKQLQSQACQASKFVAENGTAYYKQLLEQNKQYIQEPPTVEKCNELSKQLFYTRFASIPGRTESFWKELDYVKHMWKNRKELRVEDASIAALFGLECFAWFCAGEIVGRGFTFTGYYV
;
A
#
# COMPACT_ATOMS: atom_id res chain seq x y z
N MET A 1 29.69 10.30 17.08
CA MET A 1 29.24 10.56 15.69
C MET A 1 29.88 9.63 14.66
N ALA A 2 31.15 9.22 14.79
CA ALA A 2 31.84 8.34 13.83
C ALA A 2 31.20 6.93 13.63
N SER A 3 30.66 6.31 14.69
CA SER A 3 30.04 4.97 14.62
C SER A 3 28.75 4.90 13.78
N LYS A 4 27.97 5.99 13.69
CA LYS A 4 26.77 6.02 12.85
C LYS A 4 27.13 6.10 11.36
N LEU A 5 28.19 6.83 11.01
CA LEU A 5 28.68 6.96 9.64
C LEU A 5 29.25 5.65 9.09
N SER A 6 29.98 4.88 9.90
CA SER A 6 30.50 3.57 9.48
C SER A 6 29.37 2.55 9.26
N LYS A 7 28.35 2.54 10.11
CA LYS A 7 27.14 1.72 9.91
C LYS A 7 26.36 2.12 8.65
N LEU A 8 26.26 3.41 8.34
CA LEU A 8 25.61 3.88 7.12
C LEU A 8 26.38 3.46 5.85
N LYS A 9 27.72 3.53 5.87
CA LYS A 9 28.55 3.02 4.77
C LYS A 9 28.40 1.51 4.60
N GLN A 10 28.32 0.76 5.69
CA GLN A 10 28.10 -0.68 5.64
C GLN A 10 26.71 -1.02 5.05
N LEU A 11 25.66 -0.32 5.48
CA LEU A 11 24.30 -0.46 4.91
C LEU A 11 24.27 -0.07 3.43
N GLN A 12 24.96 0.99 3.03
CA GLN A 12 25.07 1.38 1.62
C GLN A 12 25.78 0.29 0.79
N SER A 13 26.85 -0.30 1.32
CA SER A 13 27.58 -1.37 0.62
C SER A 13 26.73 -2.63 0.47
N GLN A 14 25.97 -3.02 1.51
CA GLN A 14 25.05 -4.15 1.47
C GLN A 14 23.86 -3.87 0.54
N ALA A 15 23.32 -2.65 0.54
CA ALA A 15 22.27 -2.25 -0.39
C ALA A 15 22.77 -2.31 -1.84
N CYS A 16 23.99 -1.84 -2.11
CA CYS A 16 24.60 -1.93 -3.45
C CYS A 16 24.80 -3.38 -3.89
N GLN A 17 25.24 -4.26 -2.98
CA GLN A 17 25.40 -5.68 -3.27
C GLN A 17 24.05 -6.38 -3.50
N ALA A 18 23.01 -6.03 -2.73
CA ALA A 18 21.66 -6.51 -2.94
C ALA A 18 21.07 -6.02 -4.28
N SER A 19 21.29 -4.75 -4.64
CA SER A 19 20.87 -4.22 -5.94
C SER A 19 21.58 -4.91 -7.10
N LYS A 20 22.88 -5.20 -6.97
CA LYS A 20 23.62 -5.99 -7.97
C LYS A 20 23.06 -7.41 -8.09
N PHE A 21 22.83 -8.07 -6.96
CA PHE A 21 22.24 -9.41 -6.93
C PHE A 21 20.84 -9.46 -7.58
N VAL A 22 20.00 -8.45 -7.29
CA VAL A 22 18.68 -8.31 -7.91
C VAL A 22 18.79 -7.96 -9.40
N ALA A 23 19.77 -7.16 -9.81
CA ALA A 23 19.99 -6.85 -11.23
C ALA A 23 20.47 -8.10 -12.01
N GLU A 24 21.35 -8.91 -11.42
CA GLU A 24 21.93 -10.09 -12.06
C GLU A 24 20.95 -11.28 -12.07
N ASN A 25 20.22 -11.51 -10.97
CA ASN A 25 19.35 -12.68 -10.81
C ASN A 25 17.86 -12.36 -10.94
N GLY A 26 17.46 -11.10 -10.83
CA GLY A 26 16.05 -10.68 -10.84
C GLY A 26 15.34 -11.03 -12.14
N THR A 27 16.03 -10.99 -13.29
CA THR A 27 15.46 -11.43 -14.57
C THR A 27 15.17 -12.93 -14.58
N ALA A 28 16.05 -13.75 -14.00
CA ALA A 28 15.84 -15.20 -13.90
C ALA A 28 14.69 -15.53 -12.95
N TYR A 29 14.63 -14.88 -11.78
CA TYR A 29 13.53 -15.03 -10.83
C TYR A 29 12.20 -14.54 -11.43
N TYR A 30 12.20 -13.42 -12.14
CA TYR A 30 11.01 -12.90 -12.80
C TYR A 30 10.49 -13.86 -13.88
N LYS A 31 11.38 -14.43 -14.70
CA LYS A 31 11.02 -15.46 -15.69
C LYS A 31 10.43 -16.70 -15.02
N GLN A 32 11.08 -17.24 -13.99
CA GLN A 32 10.57 -18.40 -13.24
C GLN A 32 9.18 -18.13 -12.64
N LEU A 33 8.96 -16.92 -12.11
CA LEU A 33 7.68 -16.53 -11.54
C LEU A 33 6.59 -16.41 -12.62
N LEU A 34 6.91 -15.84 -13.78
CA LEU A 34 5.99 -15.84 -14.92
C LEU A 34 5.67 -17.27 -15.39
N GLU A 35 6.66 -18.17 -15.39
CA GLU A 35 6.46 -19.55 -15.80
C GLU A 35 5.53 -20.32 -14.87
N GLN A 36 5.66 -20.13 -13.56
CA GLN A 36 4.74 -20.73 -12.58
C GLN A 36 3.33 -20.14 -12.65
N ASN A 37 3.21 -18.87 -13.05
CA ASN A 37 1.93 -18.16 -13.12
C ASN A 37 1.33 -18.11 -14.53
N LYS A 38 1.82 -18.93 -15.48
CA LYS A 38 1.32 -18.99 -16.87
C LYS A 38 -0.20 -19.12 -16.97
N GLN A 39 -0.83 -19.84 -16.04
CA GLN A 39 -2.29 -20.01 -15.97
C GLN A 39 -3.08 -18.68 -15.81
N TYR A 40 -2.44 -17.63 -15.29
CA TYR A 40 -3.05 -16.30 -15.09
C TYR A 40 -2.64 -15.29 -16.17
N ILE A 41 -1.70 -15.65 -17.05
CA ILE A 41 -1.18 -14.78 -18.09
C ILE A 41 -2.01 -15.01 -19.36
N GLN A 42 -2.68 -13.96 -19.83
CA GLN A 42 -3.46 -14.03 -21.06
C GLN A 42 -2.55 -13.83 -22.27
N GLU A 43 -2.44 -14.83 -23.13
CA GLU A 43 -1.77 -14.74 -24.43
C GLU A 43 -2.83 -14.63 -25.56
N PRO A 44 -2.68 -13.74 -26.55
CA PRO A 44 -1.54 -12.87 -26.82
C PRO A 44 -1.56 -11.55 -26.01
N PRO A 45 -0.39 -10.99 -25.65
CA PRO A 45 -0.27 -9.70 -24.99
C PRO A 45 -0.48 -8.54 -25.99
N THR A 46 -1.66 -8.47 -26.60
CA THR A 46 -2.05 -7.38 -27.49
C THR A 46 -2.56 -6.19 -26.69
N VAL A 47 -2.35 -4.98 -27.23
CA VAL A 47 -2.85 -3.74 -26.63
C VAL A 47 -4.37 -3.74 -26.44
N GLU A 48 -5.11 -4.41 -27.34
CA GLU A 48 -6.55 -4.57 -27.27
C GLU A 48 -6.98 -5.46 -26.10
N LYS A 49 -6.30 -6.59 -25.89
CA LYS A 49 -6.60 -7.49 -24.79
C LYS A 49 -6.25 -6.86 -23.44
N CYS A 50 -5.17 -6.08 -23.38
CA CYS A 50 -4.82 -5.30 -22.18
C CYS A 50 -5.92 -4.26 -21.83
N ASN A 51 -6.44 -3.56 -22.85
CA ASN A 51 -7.54 -2.61 -22.68
C ASN A 51 -8.86 -3.29 -22.27
N GLU A 52 -9.13 -4.50 -22.76
CA GLU A 52 -10.30 -5.28 -22.34
C GLU A 52 -10.17 -5.75 -20.89
N LEU A 53 -9.02 -6.31 -20.51
CA LEU A 53 -8.74 -6.77 -19.15
C LEU A 53 -8.76 -5.62 -18.14
N SER A 54 -8.25 -4.44 -18.51
CA SER A 54 -8.29 -3.26 -17.63
C SER A 54 -9.74 -2.80 -17.40
N LYS A 55 -10.58 -2.80 -18.44
CA LYS A 55 -12.02 -2.52 -18.32
C LYS A 55 -12.72 -3.56 -17.45
N GLN A 56 -12.47 -4.84 -17.67
CA GLN A 56 -13.04 -5.91 -16.85
C GLN A 56 -12.65 -5.75 -15.37
N LEU A 57 -11.37 -5.53 -15.09
CA LEU A 57 -10.89 -5.30 -13.74
C LEU A 57 -11.56 -4.07 -13.11
N PHE A 58 -11.71 -2.99 -13.87
CA PHE A 58 -12.43 -1.80 -13.43
C PHE A 58 -13.88 -2.14 -13.06
N TYR A 59 -14.64 -2.78 -13.95
CA TYR A 59 -16.02 -3.16 -13.68
C TYR A 59 -16.18 -4.16 -12.53
N THR A 60 -15.32 -5.16 -12.41
CA THR A 60 -15.32 -6.10 -11.28
C THR A 60 -15.04 -5.37 -9.97
N ARG A 61 -14.10 -4.41 -9.97
CA ARG A 61 -13.84 -3.58 -8.80
C ARG A 61 -15.07 -2.76 -8.44
N PHE A 62 -15.71 -2.09 -9.40
CA PHE A 62 -16.95 -1.34 -9.17
C PHE A 62 -18.09 -2.20 -8.62
N ALA A 63 -18.30 -3.39 -9.19
CA ALA A 63 -19.31 -4.33 -8.71
C ALA A 63 -19.04 -4.80 -7.27
N SER A 64 -17.77 -4.83 -6.83
CA SER A 64 -17.41 -5.20 -5.47
C SER A 64 -17.56 -4.05 -4.44
N ILE A 65 -17.70 -2.80 -4.88
CA ILE A 65 -17.86 -1.63 -4.00
C ILE A 65 -19.11 -1.75 -3.12
N PRO A 66 -20.33 -2.03 -3.62
CA PRO A 66 -21.52 -2.06 -2.78
C PRO A 66 -21.43 -3.08 -1.64
N GLY A 67 -20.88 -4.28 -1.89
CA GLY A 67 -20.67 -5.29 -0.83
C GLY A 67 -19.65 -4.85 0.23
N ARG A 68 -18.61 -4.11 -0.17
CA ARG A 68 -17.63 -3.52 0.76
C ARG A 68 -18.25 -2.38 1.58
N THR A 69 -19.05 -1.54 0.94
CA THR A 69 -19.76 -0.45 1.62
C THR A 69 -20.75 -0.99 2.65
N GLU A 70 -21.47 -2.08 2.36
CA GLU A 70 -22.36 -2.72 3.33
C GLU A 70 -21.58 -3.25 4.55
N SER A 71 -20.44 -3.90 4.32
CA SER A 71 -19.57 -4.38 5.42
C SER A 71 -19.04 -3.23 6.26
N PHE A 72 -18.60 -2.15 5.61
CA PHE A 72 -18.14 -0.94 6.28
C PHE A 72 -19.26 -0.29 7.12
N TRP A 73 -20.50 -0.24 6.62
CA TRP A 73 -21.63 0.26 7.40
C TRP A 73 -21.93 -0.59 8.64
N LYS A 74 -21.78 -1.92 8.55
CA LYS A 74 -21.91 -2.81 9.71
C LYS A 74 -20.83 -2.55 10.76
N GLU A 75 -19.58 -2.37 10.33
CA GLU A 75 -18.47 -2.02 11.24
C GLU A 75 -18.66 -0.63 11.86
N LEU A 76 -19.14 0.36 11.10
CA LEU A 76 -19.47 1.68 11.63
C LEU A 76 -20.62 1.64 12.64
N ASP A 77 -21.65 0.83 12.40
CA ASP A 77 -22.75 0.67 13.37
C ASP A 77 -22.27 0.01 14.67
N TYR A 78 -21.38 -0.98 14.55
CA TYR A 78 -20.71 -1.60 15.70
C TYR A 78 -19.89 -0.58 16.51
N VAL A 79 -19.06 0.23 15.85
CA VAL A 79 -18.28 1.30 16.49
C VAL A 79 -19.20 2.36 17.13
N LYS A 80 -20.31 2.70 16.46
CA LYS A 80 -21.32 3.64 16.99
C LYS A 80 -22.01 3.08 18.23
N HIS A 81 -22.31 1.79 18.27
CA HIS A 81 -22.85 1.11 19.43
C HIS A 81 -21.85 1.11 20.60
N MET A 82 -20.58 0.82 20.33
CA MET A 82 -19.49 0.92 21.32
C MET A 82 -19.37 2.35 21.88
N TRP A 83 -19.47 3.37 21.02
CA TRP A 83 -19.49 4.77 21.45
C TRP A 83 -20.70 5.09 22.34
N LYS A 84 -21.89 4.56 22.07
CA LYS A 84 -23.03 4.79 22.98
C LYS A 84 -22.78 4.23 24.39
N ASN A 85 -21.98 3.17 24.51
CA ASN A 85 -21.62 2.52 25.78
C ASN A 85 -20.25 2.97 26.32
N ARG A 86 -19.85 4.24 26.10
CA ARG A 86 -18.53 4.83 26.46
C ARG A 86 -18.00 4.59 27.88
N LYS A 87 -18.85 4.19 28.83
CA LYS A 87 -18.42 3.92 30.22
C LYS A 87 -17.67 2.58 30.38
N GLU A 88 -17.75 1.69 29.40
CA GLU A 88 -17.13 0.35 29.43
C GLU A 88 -16.01 0.19 28.39
N LEU A 89 -15.54 1.30 27.79
CA LEU A 89 -14.53 1.23 26.72
C LEU A 89 -13.15 0.88 27.31
N ARG A 90 -12.62 -0.27 26.90
CA ARG A 90 -11.25 -0.70 27.24
C ARG A 90 -10.24 0.28 26.64
N VAL A 91 -9.18 0.56 27.40
CA VAL A 91 -8.03 1.36 26.95
C VAL A 91 -7.39 0.80 25.67
N GLU A 92 -7.55 -0.49 25.40
CA GLU A 92 -7.10 -1.16 24.17
C GLU A 92 -7.84 -0.63 22.92
N ASP A 93 -9.17 -0.46 22.95
CA ASP A 93 -9.93 0.05 21.80
C ASP A 93 -9.60 1.52 21.48
N ALA A 94 -9.37 2.31 22.54
CA ALA A 94 -8.92 3.69 22.39
C ALA A 94 -7.52 3.77 21.75
N SER A 95 -6.63 2.83 22.06
CA SER A 95 -5.29 2.77 21.47
C SER A 95 -5.32 2.41 19.98
N ILE A 96 -6.20 1.47 19.59
CA ILE A 96 -6.38 1.08 18.19
C ILE A 96 -6.97 2.24 17.38
N ALA A 97 -7.98 2.92 17.91
CA ALA A 97 -8.54 4.11 17.27
C ALA A 97 -7.51 5.24 17.12
N ALA A 98 -6.64 5.42 18.11
CA ALA A 98 -5.56 6.40 18.03
C ALA A 98 -4.52 6.05 16.94
N LEU A 99 -4.11 4.77 16.85
CA LEU A 99 -3.19 4.30 15.80
C LEU A 99 -3.80 4.45 14.41
N PHE A 100 -5.09 4.13 14.26
CA PHE A 100 -5.81 4.32 13.00
C PHE A 100 -5.87 5.81 12.61
N GLY A 101 -6.17 6.70 13.57
CA GLY A 101 -6.16 8.13 13.34
C GLY A 101 -4.78 8.66 12.92
N LEU A 102 -3.71 8.16 13.53
CA LEU A 102 -2.33 8.50 13.16
C LEU A 102 -2.01 8.04 11.73
N GLU A 103 -2.41 6.82 11.36
CA GLU A 103 -2.21 6.28 10.02
C GLU A 103 -2.99 7.09 8.96
N CYS A 104 -4.24 7.46 9.25
CA CYS A 104 -5.01 8.36 8.40
C CYS A 104 -4.33 9.72 8.22
N PHE A 105 -3.76 10.28 9.30
CA PHE A 105 -3.03 11.55 9.23
C PHE A 105 -1.75 11.42 8.38
N ALA A 106 -1.00 10.33 8.54
CA ALA A 106 0.18 10.07 7.73
C ALA A 106 -0.15 9.94 6.23
N TRP A 107 -1.24 9.24 5.89
CA TRP A 107 -1.73 9.14 4.52
C TRP A 107 -2.22 10.48 3.96
N PHE A 108 -2.85 11.31 4.78
CA PHE A 108 -3.23 12.67 4.38
C PHE A 108 -2.00 13.52 4.05
N CYS A 109 -0.98 13.51 4.91
CA CYS A 109 0.28 14.21 4.65
C CYS A 109 0.98 13.68 3.39
N ALA A 110 0.98 12.36 3.17
CA ALA A 110 1.51 11.77 1.94
C ALA A 110 0.74 12.26 0.69
N GLY A 111 -0.59 12.31 0.77
CA GLY A 111 -1.44 12.86 -0.30
C GLY A 111 -1.17 14.34 -0.56
N GLU A 112 -0.92 15.13 0.49
CA GLU A 112 -0.52 16.53 0.38
C GLU A 112 0.83 16.69 -0.33
N ILE A 113 1.83 15.86 -0.02
CA ILE A 113 3.14 15.86 -0.68
C ILE A 113 3.01 15.51 -2.17
N VAL A 114 2.20 14.49 -2.49
CA VAL A 114 1.93 14.09 -3.88
C VAL A 114 1.16 15.20 -4.62
N GLY A 115 0.17 15.82 -3.99
CA GLY A 115 -0.61 16.94 -4.55
C GLY A 115 0.20 18.22 -4.75
N ARG A 116 1.28 18.41 -3.97
CA ARG A 116 2.28 19.48 -4.14
C ARG A 116 3.40 19.14 -5.12
N GLY A 117 3.29 18.03 -5.88
CA GLY A 117 4.27 17.64 -6.88
C GLY A 117 5.60 17.13 -6.31
N PHE A 118 5.56 16.37 -5.20
CA PHE A 118 6.74 15.85 -4.48
C PHE A 118 7.61 16.92 -3.79
N THR A 119 7.04 18.08 -3.48
CA THR A 119 7.73 19.10 -2.69
C THR A 119 7.68 18.74 -1.21
N PHE A 120 8.72 18.06 -0.71
CA PHE A 120 8.84 17.64 0.70
C PHE A 120 9.04 18.82 1.67
N THR A 121 9.36 20.02 1.18
CA THR A 121 9.74 21.19 1.97
C THR A 121 8.81 22.38 1.69
N GLY A 122 7.55 22.28 2.09
CA GLY A 122 6.62 23.41 2.17
C GLY A 122 6.11 23.97 0.83
N TYR A 123 5.15 24.90 0.91
CA TYR A 123 4.74 25.71 -0.23
C TYR A 123 5.89 26.65 -0.61
N TYR A 124 6.22 26.72 -1.90
CA TYR A 124 7.02 27.83 -2.42
C TYR A 124 6.21 29.11 -2.21
N VAL A 125 6.68 29.97 -1.31
CA VAL A 125 6.32 31.40 -1.26
C VAL A 125 7.15 32.16 -2.30
#